data_AF-A0A553MUS3-F1
#
_entry.id   AF-A0A553MUS3-F1
#
_cell.length_a   1.000
_cell.length_b   1.000
_cell.length_c   1.000
_cell.angle_alpha   90.00
_cell.angle_beta   90.00
_cell.angle_gamma   90.00
#
_symmetry.space_group_name_H-M   'P 1'
#
loop_
_entity.id
_entity.type
_entity.pdbx_description
1 polymer ?
#
loop_
_entity_poly.entity_id
_entity_poly.type
_entity_poly.pdbx_seq_one_letter_code
_entity_poly.pdbx_strand_id
1 'polypeptide(L)'
;MLAILLLASESGKGLSAASYGNNFITAFPENLAYFYPSPLSNNLRITALYNNTNIKIIYRSSEKQIQIQNSGQSRTVQLPVSAEVTDLGQSDSSVRVTSDQNITVVSMSLRATSFQVNVIQPTSNLGKNYLIPSLDYKEYLQTFNLVQYDVTPERYSSFKLIIINALGVSNNITITRQSSSSANQQEPLVEENISIDGFQLVQIQSNSSILKVTATGEIAVILTHPCLEIINCNCKMLMNQILPAKFEGQNFIVPSIFNVSKTMLLMMSEKSSSLFYNGSQLQASSSGLIAFSSLKTSQLVSASGEVSLRLISPGLVVELIPENQFFACFLLQFSWGSGRAVVIAETDSKDDVHTNNDLLSAAQWTEIPGTKYSSTVVTMLNSATIWHPSSKIAVYMLEGIGNVMYGGPAIPICKKTDLHGCLVAPGVFEIGPDPLNWMQSREYCMENMDQFACPVNQDTQMLMADGLNPGSDLGQSWIGLRRSLLTTDWYWQDEYQPPSPFSYVNWDGGHPLEPQKALCASVSLDNQSDFRWHSARCCELKKPVCYRRPKYLITAQDTSDFLYFIQL
;
A
#
# COMPACT_ATOMS: atom_id res chain seq x y z
N MET A 1 -23.34 -35.38 -21.60
CA MET A 1 -22.01 -35.98 -21.37
C MET A 1 -20.99 -34.94 -21.83
N LEU A 2 -20.38 -34.27 -20.84
CA LEU A 2 -19.24 -33.32 -20.86
C LEU A 2 -19.13 -32.34 -22.06
N ALA A 3 -19.37 -31.03 -21.98
CA ALA A 3 -18.93 -30.00 -21.02
C ALA A 3 -17.43 -30.00 -20.73
N ILE A 4 -16.81 -28.82 -20.95
CA ILE A 4 -15.44 -28.39 -20.59
C ILE A 4 -14.46 -28.38 -21.78
N LEU A 5 -14.37 -27.23 -22.45
CA LEU A 5 -13.10 -26.71 -22.98
C LEU A 5 -12.92 -25.31 -22.39
N LEU A 6 -12.05 -25.29 -21.38
CA LEU A 6 -11.67 -24.15 -20.57
C LEU A 6 -11.00 -23.07 -21.40
N LEU A 7 -11.60 -21.88 -21.30
CA LEU A 7 -11.00 -20.56 -21.19
C LEU A 7 -9.46 -20.55 -21.23
N ALA A 8 -8.94 -20.05 -22.34
CA ALA A 8 -7.60 -19.48 -22.38
C ALA A 8 -7.51 -18.34 -21.36
N SER A 9 -6.41 -18.37 -20.62
CA SER A 9 -5.99 -17.47 -19.57
C SER A 9 -6.07 -15.98 -19.93
N GLU A 10 -7.09 -15.29 -19.40
CA GLU A 10 -6.96 -13.87 -19.03
C GLU A 10 -6.27 -13.78 -17.65
N SER A 11 -4.97 -14.06 -17.63
CA SER A 11 -4.08 -13.70 -16.53
C SER A 11 -3.77 -12.20 -16.60
N GLY A 12 -4.75 -11.40 -16.15
CA GLY A 12 -4.64 -9.96 -15.96
C GLY A 12 -5.49 -9.49 -14.78
N LYS A 13 -5.66 -10.32 -13.74
CA LYS A 13 -6.39 -9.95 -12.52
C LYS A 13 -5.58 -8.94 -11.72
N GLY A 14 -6.01 -7.69 -11.76
CA GLY A 14 -5.85 -6.63 -10.75
C GLY A 14 -4.53 -6.62 -9.98
N LEU A 15 -3.55 -5.83 -10.44
CA LEU A 15 -2.42 -5.40 -9.62
C LEU A 15 -2.95 -4.63 -8.40
N SER A 16 -3.06 -5.32 -7.28
CA SER A 16 -3.25 -4.73 -5.96
C SER A 16 -1.95 -4.04 -5.59
N ALA A 17 -1.94 -2.71 -5.58
CA ALA A 17 -0.69 -1.96 -5.45
C ALA A 17 -0.32 -1.74 -3.97
N ALA A 18 0.89 -2.11 -3.59
CA ALA A 18 1.44 -1.79 -2.27
C ALA A 18 1.69 -0.28 -2.16
N SER A 19 1.61 0.29 -0.96
CA SER A 19 1.82 1.73 -0.72
C SER A 19 3.30 2.07 -0.42
N TYR A 20 4.23 1.28 -0.97
CA TYR A 20 5.67 1.53 -0.89
C TYR A 20 6.29 1.62 -2.28
N GLY A 21 7.46 2.22 -2.37
CA GLY A 21 8.24 2.32 -3.59
C GLY A 21 9.50 3.12 -3.36
N ASN A 22 10.13 3.57 -4.43
CA ASN A 22 11.38 4.33 -4.39
C ASN A 22 11.25 5.75 -4.95
N ASN A 23 10.07 6.14 -5.44
CA ASN A 23 9.80 7.44 -6.05
C ASN A 23 8.39 7.90 -5.68
N PHE A 24 8.29 9.08 -5.07
CA PHE A 24 7.05 9.69 -4.60
C PHE A 24 7.01 11.17 -4.99
N ILE A 25 5.80 11.68 -5.17
CA ILE A 25 5.55 13.10 -5.36
C ILE A 25 4.24 13.50 -4.66
N THR A 26 4.25 14.64 -3.99
CA THR A 26 3.10 15.18 -3.25
C THR A 26 3.14 16.71 -3.23
N ALA A 27 2.15 17.33 -2.58
CA ALA A 27 2.13 18.74 -2.23
C ALA A 27 1.52 18.91 -0.83
N PHE A 28 1.77 20.05 -0.19
CA PHE A 28 1.19 20.40 1.10
C PHE A 28 0.16 21.53 0.90
N PRO A 29 -1.15 21.23 0.86
CA PRO A 29 -2.17 22.26 0.73
C PRO A 29 -2.18 23.24 1.91
N GLU A 30 -2.79 24.40 1.68
CA GLU A 30 -3.06 25.38 2.74
C GLU A 30 -3.85 24.76 3.91
N ASN A 31 -3.32 24.90 5.13
CA ASN A 31 -3.96 24.46 6.38
C ASN A 31 -4.47 25.69 7.16
N LEU A 32 -5.77 25.83 7.39
CA LEU A 32 -6.42 27.02 7.95
C LEU A 32 -6.34 28.27 7.05
N ALA A 33 -5.25 29.01 7.16
CA ALA A 33 -4.94 30.22 6.40
C ALA A 33 -3.48 30.60 6.62
N TYR A 34 -2.82 31.12 5.58
CA TYR A 34 -1.42 31.56 5.69
C TYR A 34 -1.16 32.66 6.74
N PHE A 35 -2.19 33.44 7.12
CA PHE A 35 -2.13 34.50 8.13
C PHE A 35 -2.53 34.05 9.55
N TYR A 36 -2.88 32.77 9.74
CA TYR A 36 -3.29 32.27 11.05
C TYR A 36 -2.12 32.32 12.05
N PRO A 37 -2.31 32.81 13.28
CA PRO A 37 -1.22 33.17 14.21
C PRO A 37 -0.57 31.97 14.92
N SER A 38 -0.63 30.76 14.34
CA SER A 38 0.00 29.56 14.88
C SER A 38 1.02 28.99 13.89
N PRO A 39 2.15 28.44 14.38
CA PRO A 39 3.19 27.89 13.53
C PRO A 39 2.64 26.72 12.70
N LEU A 40 3.07 26.67 11.43
CA LEU A 40 2.81 25.55 10.53
C LEU A 40 3.91 24.51 10.66
N SER A 41 3.52 23.25 10.79
CA SER A 41 4.42 22.11 10.75
C SER A 41 4.01 21.16 9.63
N ASN A 42 4.73 21.24 8.51
CA ASN A 42 4.59 20.33 7.39
C ASN A 42 5.74 19.33 7.44
N ASN A 43 5.42 18.05 7.59
CA ASN A 43 6.40 16.99 7.79
C ASN A 43 6.17 15.82 6.84
N LEU A 44 7.27 15.18 6.45
CA LEU A 44 7.26 13.86 5.83
C LEU A 44 7.76 12.86 6.85
N ARG A 45 6.97 11.83 7.16
CA ARG A 45 7.44 10.65 7.89
C ARG A 45 7.78 9.57 6.88
N ILE A 46 9.04 9.14 6.87
CA ILE A 46 9.58 8.21 5.88
C ILE A 46 10.06 6.95 6.60
N THR A 47 9.63 5.78 6.16
CA THR A 47 10.01 4.49 6.77
C THR A 47 10.83 3.68 5.78
N ALA A 48 12.00 3.24 6.20
CA ALA A 48 12.81 2.35 5.39
C ALA A 48 12.30 0.91 5.49
N LEU A 49 12.18 0.20 4.35
CA LEU A 49 11.88 -1.24 4.36
C LEU A 49 13.16 -2.09 4.31
N TYR A 50 14.32 -1.45 4.13
CA TYR A 50 15.63 -2.09 4.04
C TYR A 50 16.66 -1.32 4.87
N ASN A 51 17.71 -2.00 5.32
CA ASN A 51 18.82 -1.36 6.02
C ASN A 51 19.60 -0.43 5.09
N ASN A 52 20.28 0.56 5.65
CA ASN A 52 21.16 1.51 4.94
C ASN A 52 20.49 2.21 3.76
N THR A 53 19.22 2.58 3.91
CA THR A 53 18.42 3.20 2.85
C THR A 53 18.74 4.69 2.73
N ASN A 54 19.16 5.12 1.54
CA ASN A 54 19.47 6.51 1.23
C ASN A 54 18.25 7.18 0.60
N ILE A 55 17.91 8.37 1.08
CA ILE A 55 16.70 9.08 0.66
C ILE A 55 17.06 10.52 0.34
N LYS A 56 16.49 11.00 -0.77
CA LYS A 56 16.63 12.37 -1.26
C LYS A 56 15.25 13.00 -1.32
N ILE A 57 15.09 14.11 -0.60
CA ILE A 57 13.88 14.94 -0.58
C ILE A 57 14.19 16.21 -1.38
N ILE A 58 13.37 16.51 -2.38
CA ILE A 58 13.54 17.63 -3.29
C ILE A 58 12.30 18.51 -3.19
N TYR A 59 12.52 19.80 -2.98
CA TYR A 59 11.48 20.82 -2.96
C TYR A 59 12.04 22.08 -3.64
N ARG A 60 11.43 22.49 -4.75
CA ARG A 60 11.98 23.51 -5.66
C ARG A 60 13.44 23.19 -6.03
N SER A 61 14.35 24.15 -5.85
CA SER A 61 15.80 23.99 -6.02
C SER A 61 16.51 23.40 -4.80
N SER A 62 15.81 23.18 -3.69
CA SER A 62 16.38 22.68 -2.45
C SER A 62 16.37 21.15 -2.43
N GLU A 63 17.48 20.59 -1.96
CA GLU A 63 17.67 19.15 -1.82
C GLU A 63 18.14 18.83 -0.41
N LYS A 64 17.53 17.82 0.21
CA LYS A 64 17.93 17.26 1.50
C LYS A 64 18.13 15.78 1.37
N GLN A 65 19.31 15.30 1.76
CA GLN A 65 19.61 13.88 1.83
C GLN A 65 19.59 13.39 3.27
N ILE A 66 19.03 12.21 3.48
CA ILE A 66 19.04 11.51 4.76
C ILE A 66 19.35 10.04 4.51
N GLN A 67 19.87 9.37 5.52
CA GLN A 67 20.01 7.92 5.56
C GLN A 67 19.22 7.38 6.75
N ILE A 68 18.56 6.23 6.56
CA ILE A 68 17.93 5.45 7.62
C ILE A 68 18.69 4.12 7.71
N GLN A 69 19.24 3.82 8.88
CA GLN A 69 20.16 2.70 9.08
C GLN A 69 19.44 1.35 9.09
N ASN A 70 18.27 1.28 9.74
CA ASN A 70 17.57 0.03 10.00
C ASN A 70 16.23 -0.05 9.26
N SER A 71 15.91 -1.22 8.73
CA SER A 71 14.56 -1.55 8.25
C SER A 71 13.53 -1.38 9.36
N GLY A 72 12.33 -0.91 9.02
CA GLY A 72 11.24 -0.61 9.94
C GLY A 72 11.42 0.66 10.77
N GLN A 73 12.59 1.31 10.70
CA GLN A 73 12.82 2.62 11.32
C GLN A 73 12.19 3.73 10.48
N SER A 74 11.61 4.72 11.16
CA SER A 74 11.05 5.92 10.55
C SER A 74 11.91 7.15 10.84
N ARG A 75 11.88 8.13 9.93
CA ARG A 75 12.47 9.45 10.16
C ARG A 75 11.51 10.54 9.71
N THR A 76 11.33 11.54 10.57
CA THR A 76 10.51 12.71 10.26
C THR A 76 11.37 13.84 9.70
N VAL A 77 10.93 14.41 8.58
CA VAL A 77 11.60 15.52 7.89
C VAL A 77 10.63 16.69 7.82
N GLN A 78 10.96 17.76 8.53
CA GLN A 78 10.22 19.02 8.44
C GLN A 78 10.58 19.77 7.16
N LEU A 79 9.56 20.29 6.48
CA LEU A 79 9.66 21.13 5.30
C LEU A 79 9.53 22.61 5.69
N PRO A 80 10.11 23.53 4.89
CA PRO A 80 9.93 24.96 5.12
C PRO A 80 8.46 25.37 4.96
N VAL A 81 8.03 26.42 5.66
CA VAL A 81 6.67 26.97 5.56
C VAL A 81 6.30 27.35 4.13
N SER A 82 7.29 27.75 3.32
CA SER A 82 7.09 28.08 1.90
C SER A 82 6.63 26.90 1.04
N ALA A 83 6.74 25.65 1.53
CA ALA A 83 6.25 24.45 0.83
C ALA A 83 4.71 24.34 0.82
N GLU A 84 4.00 25.17 1.59
CA GLU A 84 2.54 25.25 1.56
C GLU A 84 2.04 25.82 0.22
N VAL A 85 1.07 25.16 -0.41
CA VAL A 85 0.41 25.60 -1.65
C VAL A 85 -0.77 26.50 -1.29
N THR A 86 -0.54 27.81 -1.32
CA THR A 86 -1.55 28.80 -0.94
C THR A 86 -2.37 29.28 -2.13
N ASP A 87 -1.72 29.56 -3.26
CA ASP A 87 -2.31 30.30 -4.37
C ASP A 87 -2.92 29.39 -5.45
N LEU A 88 -3.87 29.94 -6.21
CA LEU A 88 -4.43 29.27 -7.39
C LEU A 88 -3.49 29.43 -8.59
N GLY A 89 -3.56 28.50 -9.54
CA GLY A 89 -2.72 28.48 -10.73
C GLY A 89 -1.52 27.54 -10.60
N GLN A 90 -0.55 27.71 -11.49
CA GLN A 90 0.64 26.85 -11.56
C GLN A 90 1.64 27.19 -10.44
N SER A 91 2.35 26.16 -9.96
CA SER A 91 3.34 26.30 -8.90
C SER A 91 4.41 25.21 -9.00
N ASP A 92 5.60 25.53 -8.51
CA ASP A 92 6.73 24.61 -8.32
C ASP A 92 6.78 24.00 -6.91
N SER A 93 5.76 24.21 -6.08
CA SER A 93 5.70 23.76 -4.68
C SER A 93 5.43 22.26 -4.50
N SER A 94 5.71 21.43 -5.50
CA SER A 94 5.67 19.98 -5.31
C SER A 94 6.86 19.52 -4.46
N VAL A 95 6.68 18.39 -3.77
CA VAL A 95 7.71 17.75 -2.97
C VAL A 95 7.93 16.35 -3.50
N ARG A 96 9.17 16.05 -3.85
CA ARG A 96 9.57 14.73 -4.34
C ARG A 96 10.40 14.00 -3.30
N VAL A 97 10.18 12.72 -3.18
CA VAL A 97 11.00 11.82 -2.35
C VAL A 97 11.47 10.68 -3.23
N THR A 98 12.78 10.51 -3.34
CA THR A 98 13.40 9.41 -4.09
C THR A 98 14.34 8.63 -3.19
N SER A 99 14.46 7.33 -3.40
CA SER A 99 15.33 6.46 -2.61
C SER A 99 15.99 5.38 -3.48
N ASP A 100 17.09 4.82 -2.99
CA ASP A 100 17.77 3.66 -3.58
C ASP A 100 17.07 2.33 -3.26
N GLN A 101 16.22 2.31 -2.22
CA GLN A 101 15.44 1.14 -1.80
C GLN A 101 13.96 1.50 -1.60
N ASN A 102 13.11 0.49 -1.43
CA ASN A 102 11.70 0.75 -1.15
C ASN A 102 11.52 1.35 0.26
N ILE A 103 10.71 2.40 0.30
CA ILE A 103 10.30 3.14 1.50
C ILE A 103 8.78 3.32 1.50
N THR A 104 8.22 3.69 2.65
CA THR A 104 6.87 4.26 2.74
C THR A 104 6.97 5.73 3.10
N VAL A 105 6.02 6.55 2.64
CA VAL A 105 6.01 7.99 2.87
C VAL A 105 4.63 8.44 3.32
N VAL A 106 4.58 9.19 4.41
CA VAL A 106 3.36 9.79 4.96
C VAL A 106 3.58 11.31 5.07
N SER A 107 2.65 12.10 4.52
CA SER A 107 2.60 13.56 4.77
C SER A 107 1.79 13.87 6.01
N MET A 108 2.28 14.81 6.82
CA MET A 108 1.61 15.32 8.01
C MET A 108 1.60 16.85 7.96
N SER A 109 0.42 17.46 8.08
CA SER A 109 0.29 18.92 8.22
C SER A 109 -0.41 19.25 9.53
N LEU A 110 0.21 20.11 10.34
CA LEU A 110 -0.32 20.57 11.62
C LEU A 110 -0.26 22.10 11.68
N ARG A 111 -1.38 22.73 12.04
CA ARG A 111 -1.45 24.14 12.43
C ARG A 111 -2.51 24.30 13.51
N ALA A 112 -2.10 24.74 14.70
CA ALA A 112 -2.93 24.74 15.90
C ALA A 112 -3.57 23.35 16.15
N THR A 113 -4.90 23.26 16.08
CA THR A 113 -5.62 21.99 16.26
C THR A 113 -5.97 21.30 14.93
N SER A 114 -5.69 21.92 13.79
CA SER A 114 -5.95 21.37 12.45
C SER A 114 -4.82 20.47 12.02
N PHE A 115 -5.08 19.16 12.02
CA PHE A 115 -4.13 18.13 11.67
C PHE A 115 -4.65 17.26 10.54
N GLN A 116 -3.77 16.90 9.61
CA GLN A 116 -4.07 15.93 8.56
C GLN A 116 -2.86 15.03 8.33
N VAL A 117 -3.15 13.76 8.05
CA VAL A 117 -2.17 12.73 7.75
C VAL A 117 -2.66 11.95 6.53
N ASN A 118 -1.78 11.79 5.54
CA ASN A 118 -2.12 11.08 4.31
C ASN A 118 -0.95 10.19 3.88
N VAL A 119 -1.25 8.93 3.54
CA VAL A 119 -0.29 8.00 2.94
C VAL A 119 -0.04 8.46 1.50
N ILE A 120 1.21 8.77 1.16
CA ILE A 120 1.57 9.20 -0.19
C ILE A 120 1.80 7.96 -1.04
N GLN A 121 1.03 7.87 -2.12
CA GLN A 121 1.19 6.78 -3.07
C GLN A 121 2.51 6.89 -3.86
N PRO A 122 3.24 5.79 -4.08
CA PRO A 122 4.40 5.78 -4.96
C PRO A 122 3.99 6.11 -6.39
N THR A 123 4.92 6.64 -7.18
CA THR A 123 4.67 7.00 -8.59
C THR A 123 4.17 5.84 -9.45
N SER A 124 4.51 4.59 -9.12
CA SER A 124 3.95 3.38 -9.75
C SER A 124 2.44 3.21 -9.54
N ASN A 125 1.90 3.79 -8.47
CA ASN A 125 0.48 3.73 -8.12
C ASN A 125 -0.30 4.91 -8.69
N LEU A 126 0.38 5.92 -9.22
CA LEU A 126 -0.28 7.01 -9.92
C LEU A 126 -0.92 6.51 -11.24
N GLY A 127 -1.75 7.36 -11.82
CA GLY A 127 -2.51 7.06 -13.01
C GLY A 127 -2.59 8.24 -13.96
N LYS A 128 -3.34 8.02 -15.03
CA LYS A 128 -3.65 9.02 -16.06
C LYS A 128 -5.12 9.43 -16.05
N ASN A 129 -5.94 8.77 -15.24
CA ASN A 129 -7.39 8.92 -15.25
C ASN A 129 -7.92 8.94 -13.81
N TYR A 130 -8.55 10.04 -13.44
CA TYR A 130 -9.07 10.31 -12.11
C TYR A 130 -10.50 10.82 -12.19
N LEU A 131 -11.40 10.19 -11.45
CA LEU A 131 -12.74 10.72 -11.19
C LEU A 131 -12.69 11.64 -9.98
N ILE A 132 -13.29 12.83 -10.12
CA ILE A 132 -13.23 13.87 -9.10
C ILE A 132 -14.56 13.93 -8.36
N PRO A 133 -14.55 13.82 -7.01
CA PRO A 133 -15.75 14.04 -6.21
C PRO A 133 -16.42 15.39 -6.49
N SER A 134 -17.67 15.34 -6.94
CA SER A 134 -18.56 16.50 -7.06
C SER A 134 -19.08 16.93 -5.68
N LEU A 135 -18.20 17.50 -4.85
CA LEU A 135 -18.56 18.04 -3.53
C LEU A 135 -18.79 19.54 -3.61
N ASP A 136 -20.02 19.98 -3.32
CA ASP A 136 -20.32 21.39 -3.07
C ASP A 136 -20.10 21.71 -1.58
N TYR A 137 -19.43 22.83 -1.31
CA TYR A 137 -19.09 23.22 0.06
C TYR A 137 -20.34 23.54 0.90
N LYS A 138 -21.33 24.23 0.33
CA LYS A 138 -22.55 24.59 1.06
C LYS A 138 -23.41 23.36 1.32
N GLU A 139 -23.57 22.49 0.32
CA GLU A 139 -24.27 21.23 0.47
C GLU A 139 -23.59 20.33 1.51
N TYR A 140 -22.24 20.29 1.54
CA TYR A 140 -21.49 19.56 2.56
C TYR A 140 -21.80 20.09 3.97
N LEU A 141 -21.74 21.41 4.18
CA LEU A 141 -22.03 22.02 5.48
C LEU A 141 -23.47 21.71 5.92
N GLN A 142 -24.44 21.84 5.01
CA GLN A 142 -25.85 21.52 5.27
C GLN A 142 -26.04 20.04 5.60
N THR A 143 -25.40 19.15 4.83
CA THR A 143 -25.46 17.70 5.04
C THR A 143 -25.01 17.32 6.44
N PHE A 144 -23.99 17.97 6.99
CA PHE A 144 -23.47 17.66 8.31
C PHE A 144 -23.95 18.61 9.43
N ASN A 145 -24.91 19.50 9.14
CA ASN A 145 -25.39 20.53 10.08
C ASN A 145 -24.25 21.37 10.68
N LEU A 146 -23.27 21.74 9.86
CA LEU A 146 -22.13 22.56 10.25
C LEU A 146 -22.42 24.05 10.07
N VAL A 147 -21.74 24.90 10.85
CA VAL A 147 -21.96 26.35 10.81
C VAL A 147 -21.38 26.95 9.54
N GLN A 148 -22.21 27.65 8.78
CA GLN A 148 -21.79 28.51 7.66
C GLN A 148 -21.74 29.96 8.14
N TYR A 149 -20.60 30.65 7.96
CA TYR A 149 -20.50 32.08 8.24
C TYR A 149 -20.84 32.92 7.01
N ASP A 150 -21.55 34.02 7.24
CA ASP A 150 -21.99 34.97 6.19
C ASP A 150 -20.83 35.62 5.41
N VAL A 151 -19.63 35.66 5.99
CA VAL A 151 -18.43 36.26 5.38
C VAL A 151 -17.33 35.21 5.24
N THR A 152 -17.58 34.19 4.43
CA THR A 152 -16.49 33.32 3.94
C THR A 152 -15.85 33.99 2.72
N PRO A 153 -14.55 34.35 2.77
CA PRO A 153 -13.85 34.84 1.58
C PRO A 153 -14.02 33.85 0.43
N GLU A 154 -14.17 34.34 -0.81
CA GLU A 154 -14.31 33.48 -2.01
C GLU A 154 -13.18 32.45 -2.15
N ARG A 155 -12.01 32.71 -1.55
CA ARG A 155 -10.87 31.79 -1.48
C ARG A 155 -11.18 30.49 -0.73
N TYR A 156 -12.12 30.51 0.22
CA TYR A 156 -12.44 29.42 1.14
C TYR A 156 -13.88 28.94 1.02
N SER A 157 -14.60 29.35 -0.03
CA SER A 157 -16.00 28.98 -0.28
C SER A 157 -16.14 27.71 -1.13
N SER A 158 -15.04 27.06 -1.51
CA SER A 158 -15.01 25.88 -2.35
C SER A 158 -13.82 24.97 -2.04
N PHE A 159 -13.98 23.69 -2.37
CA PHE A 159 -12.87 22.75 -2.40
C PHE A 159 -11.85 23.17 -3.46
N LYS A 160 -10.59 22.79 -3.25
CA LYS A 160 -9.50 22.98 -4.21
C LYS A 160 -9.02 21.63 -4.71
N LEU A 161 -8.62 21.59 -5.97
CA LEU A 161 -7.99 20.44 -6.59
C LEU A 161 -6.55 20.80 -6.93
N ILE A 162 -5.59 20.01 -6.44
CA ILE A 162 -4.19 20.10 -6.82
C ILE A 162 -3.89 18.95 -7.77
N ILE A 163 -3.42 19.25 -8.97
CA ILE A 163 -2.98 18.28 -9.97
C ILE A 163 -1.47 18.42 -10.13
N ILE A 164 -0.73 17.34 -9.88
CA ILE A 164 0.74 17.33 -9.86
C ILE A 164 1.23 16.45 -11.01
N ASN A 165 2.11 16.99 -11.85
CA ASN A 165 2.78 16.21 -12.89
C ASN A 165 3.87 15.33 -12.26
N ALA A 166 3.74 14.00 -12.36
CA ALA A 166 4.73 13.08 -11.79
C ALA A 166 5.94 12.85 -12.71
N LEU A 167 5.91 13.37 -13.94
CA LEU A 167 6.98 13.20 -14.92
C LEU A 167 8.00 14.34 -14.84
N GLY A 168 9.23 14.06 -15.27
CA GLY A 168 10.29 15.09 -15.41
C GLY A 168 10.22 15.90 -16.69
N VAL A 169 9.15 15.75 -17.46
CA VAL A 169 8.86 16.46 -18.71
C VAL A 169 7.46 17.05 -18.63
N SER A 170 7.16 18.02 -19.48
CA SER A 170 5.82 18.61 -19.58
C SER A 170 4.77 17.54 -19.91
N ASN A 171 3.58 17.69 -19.31
CA ASN A 171 2.45 16.76 -19.44
C ASN A 171 1.18 17.55 -19.73
N ASN A 172 0.39 17.07 -20.69
CA ASN A 172 -0.89 17.66 -21.04
C ASN A 172 -2.00 17.00 -20.24
N ILE A 173 -2.83 17.84 -19.61
CA ILE A 173 -3.94 17.45 -18.75
C ILE A 173 -5.23 18.02 -19.32
N THR A 174 -6.27 17.19 -19.36
CA THR A 174 -7.62 17.55 -19.76
C THR A 174 -8.55 17.45 -18.55
N ILE A 175 -9.19 18.57 -18.21
CA ILE A 175 -10.16 18.68 -17.12
C ILE A 175 -11.55 18.71 -17.73
N THR A 176 -12.38 17.74 -17.39
CA THR A 176 -13.78 17.65 -17.84
C THR A 176 -14.71 18.23 -16.78
N ARG A 177 -15.50 19.23 -17.17
CA ARG A 177 -16.45 19.93 -16.31
C ARG A 177 -17.89 19.76 -16.79
N GLN A 178 -18.82 19.79 -15.85
CA GLN A 178 -20.25 19.96 -16.13
C GLN A 178 -20.55 21.45 -16.38
N SER A 179 -21.20 21.78 -17.50
CA SER A 179 -21.61 23.16 -17.80
C SER A 179 -22.71 23.63 -16.84
N SER A 180 -22.73 24.93 -16.54
CA SER A 180 -23.66 25.60 -15.64
C SER A 180 -24.85 26.25 -16.38
N SER A 181 -25.22 25.77 -17.57
CA SER A 181 -26.12 26.48 -18.50
C SER A 181 -27.46 25.78 -18.75
N SER A 182 -28.39 26.01 -17.81
CA SER A 182 -29.86 25.90 -17.86
C SER A 182 -30.54 24.52 -17.67
N ALA A 183 -31.45 24.55 -16.70
CA ALA A 183 -32.08 23.45 -15.98
C ALA A 183 -32.98 22.45 -16.75
N ASN A 184 -32.87 22.24 -18.06
CA ASN A 184 -33.83 21.35 -18.75
C ASN A 184 -33.38 20.59 -20.02
N GLN A 185 -32.10 20.53 -20.39
CA GLN A 185 -31.61 19.58 -21.42
C GLN A 185 -30.22 19.06 -21.01
N GLN A 186 -29.86 17.84 -21.40
CA GLN A 186 -28.56 17.21 -21.08
C GLN A 186 -27.40 18.21 -21.26
N GLU A 187 -26.89 18.72 -20.14
CA GLU A 187 -25.87 19.76 -20.09
C GLU A 187 -24.61 19.28 -20.82
N PRO A 188 -24.05 20.08 -21.75
CA PRO A 188 -22.82 19.70 -22.45
C PRO A 188 -21.64 19.67 -21.49
N LEU A 189 -20.75 18.68 -21.68
CA LEU A 189 -19.47 18.61 -20.99
C LEU A 189 -18.49 19.60 -21.62
N VAL A 190 -17.74 20.33 -20.79
CA VAL A 190 -16.69 21.27 -21.23
C VAL A 190 -15.33 20.67 -20.88
N GLU A 191 -14.44 20.59 -21.87
CA GLU A 191 -13.07 20.14 -21.67
C GLU A 191 -12.10 21.32 -21.72
N GLU A 192 -11.26 21.43 -20.69
CA GLU A 192 -10.19 22.42 -20.59
C GLU A 192 -8.84 21.72 -20.60
N ASN A 193 -7.95 22.15 -21.49
CA ASN A 193 -6.60 21.59 -21.61
C ASN A 193 -5.58 22.53 -20.98
N ILE A 194 -4.71 21.97 -20.14
CA ILE A 194 -3.59 22.67 -19.54
C ILE A 194 -2.30 21.87 -19.74
N SER A 195 -1.18 22.57 -19.84
CA SER A 195 0.15 21.97 -19.86
C SER A 195 0.83 22.30 -18.53
N ILE A 196 1.39 21.28 -17.87
CA ILE A 196 2.12 21.42 -16.60
C ILE A 196 3.54 20.90 -16.81
N ASP A 197 4.52 21.72 -16.47
CA ASP A 197 5.94 21.36 -16.58
C ASP A 197 6.33 20.20 -15.65
N GLY A 198 7.52 19.64 -15.90
CA GLY A 198 8.01 18.49 -15.16
C GLY A 198 8.04 18.75 -13.65
N PHE A 199 7.42 17.85 -12.88
CA PHE A 199 7.32 17.94 -11.43
C PHE A 199 6.63 19.20 -10.89
N GLN A 200 5.94 19.97 -11.71
CA GLN A 200 5.14 21.11 -11.24
C GLN A 200 3.70 20.69 -10.95
N LEU A 201 2.94 21.60 -10.37
CA LEU A 201 1.53 21.41 -10.06
C LEU A 201 0.69 22.60 -10.52
N VAL A 202 -0.62 22.38 -10.58
CA VAL A 202 -1.64 23.44 -10.66
C VAL A 202 -2.63 23.26 -9.52
N GLN A 203 -3.05 24.36 -8.91
CA GLN A 203 -4.15 24.38 -7.96
C GLN A 203 -5.34 25.14 -8.56
N ILE A 204 -6.52 24.51 -8.58
CA ILE A 204 -7.75 25.09 -9.13
C ILE A 204 -8.90 25.00 -8.13
N GLN A 205 -9.88 25.89 -8.24
CA GLN A 205 -11.12 25.77 -7.46
C GLN A 205 -12.02 24.68 -8.06
N SER A 206 -12.58 23.86 -7.18
CA SER A 206 -13.51 22.78 -7.48
C SER A 206 -14.89 23.14 -6.93
N ASN A 207 -15.68 23.85 -7.74
CA ASN A 207 -17.05 24.25 -7.40
C ASN A 207 -18.05 23.17 -7.82
N SER A 208 -17.83 21.92 -7.38
CA SER A 208 -18.58 20.68 -7.77
C SER A 208 -18.67 20.35 -9.27
N SER A 209 -18.29 21.26 -10.17
CA SER A 209 -18.39 21.09 -11.62
C SER A 209 -17.35 20.16 -12.24
N ILE A 210 -16.22 19.93 -11.59
CA ILE A 210 -15.15 19.09 -12.13
C ILE A 210 -15.52 17.62 -11.90
N LEU A 211 -15.68 16.87 -13.00
CA LEU A 211 -16.07 15.46 -12.95
C LEU A 211 -14.88 14.52 -13.12
N LYS A 212 -13.91 14.91 -13.96
CA LYS A 212 -12.83 14.02 -14.39
C LYS A 212 -11.57 14.82 -14.72
N VAL A 213 -10.41 14.22 -14.44
CA VAL A 213 -9.10 14.69 -14.88
C VAL A 213 -8.40 13.55 -15.61
N THR A 214 -7.97 13.82 -16.85
CA THR A 214 -7.16 12.89 -17.65
C THR A 214 -5.84 13.51 -18.06
N ALA A 215 -4.82 12.69 -18.31
CA ALA A 215 -3.49 13.16 -18.68
C ALA A 215 -2.78 12.23 -19.67
N THR A 216 -1.80 12.77 -20.40
CA THR A 216 -0.95 11.96 -21.30
C THR A 216 0.05 11.08 -20.54
N GLY A 217 0.49 11.55 -19.37
CA GLY A 217 1.42 10.89 -18.46
C GLY A 217 0.89 10.81 -17.02
N GLU A 218 1.63 10.13 -16.15
CA GLU A 218 1.24 9.92 -14.74
C GLU A 218 1.12 11.25 -13.98
N ILE A 219 0.03 11.40 -13.22
CA ILE A 219 -0.24 12.56 -12.37
C ILE A 219 -0.67 12.12 -10.97
N ALA A 220 -0.52 12.99 -9.97
CA ALA A 220 -1.18 12.85 -8.68
C ALA A 220 -2.28 13.91 -8.55
N VAL A 221 -3.40 13.55 -7.91
CA VAL A 221 -4.53 14.45 -7.71
C VAL A 221 -4.88 14.50 -6.23
N ILE A 222 -4.95 15.70 -5.65
CA ILE A 222 -5.28 15.93 -4.25
C ILE A 222 -6.49 16.84 -4.17
N LEU A 223 -7.56 16.37 -3.53
CA LEU A 223 -8.71 17.17 -3.15
C LEU A 223 -8.47 17.74 -1.74
N THR A 224 -8.69 19.04 -1.57
CA THR A 224 -8.37 19.69 -0.30
C THR A 224 -9.30 20.86 0.00
N HIS A 225 -9.44 21.16 1.29
CA HIS A 225 -10.08 22.38 1.77
C HIS A 225 -9.33 22.86 3.01
N PRO A 226 -8.91 24.13 3.10
CA PRO A 226 -8.12 24.60 4.23
C PRO A 226 -8.92 24.65 5.55
N CYS A 227 -10.25 24.73 5.45
CA CYS A 227 -11.14 24.96 6.58
C CYS A 227 -12.54 24.35 6.43
N LEU A 228 -12.69 23.03 6.53
CA LEU A 228 -13.95 22.35 6.23
C LEU A 228 -14.87 22.18 7.44
N GLU A 229 -14.33 21.71 8.58
CA GLU A 229 -15.12 21.47 9.79
C GLU A 229 -15.08 22.71 10.67
N ILE A 230 -16.25 23.26 11.01
CA ILE A 230 -16.41 24.45 11.86
C ILE A 230 -17.36 24.08 13.00
N ILE A 231 -16.81 23.53 14.09
CA ILE A 231 -17.55 23.30 15.35
C ILE A 231 -16.86 24.11 16.44
N ASN A 232 -17.62 24.96 17.16
CA ASN A 232 -17.09 25.84 18.22
C ASN A 232 -15.88 26.70 17.78
N CYS A 233 -15.95 27.30 16.59
CA CYS A 233 -14.85 28.09 15.99
C CYS A 233 -13.55 27.30 15.71
N ASN A 234 -13.55 25.96 15.81
CA ASN A 234 -12.42 25.15 15.35
C ASN A 234 -12.60 24.84 13.88
N CYS A 235 -11.59 25.21 13.10
CA CYS A 235 -11.48 24.99 11.68
C CYS A 235 -10.53 23.80 11.43
N LYS A 236 -10.88 22.84 10.56
CA LYS A 236 -10.01 21.70 10.22
C LYS A 236 -9.79 21.60 8.72
N MET A 237 -8.55 21.37 8.31
CA MET A 237 -8.25 21.09 6.91
C MET A 237 -8.74 19.69 6.50
N LEU A 238 -9.12 19.56 5.24
CA LEU A 238 -9.27 18.29 4.57
C LEU A 238 -8.15 18.13 3.55
N MET A 239 -7.56 16.95 3.50
CA MET A 239 -6.65 16.54 2.43
C MET A 239 -6.96 15.08 2.09
N ASN A 240 -7.23 14.79 0.83
CA ASN A 240 -7.41 13.43 0.33
C ASN A 240 -6.70 13.30 -1.01
N GLN A 241 -5.71 12.41 -1.09
CA GLN A 241 -5.14 12.02 -2.37
C GLN A 241 -6.13 11.08 -3.08
N ILE A 242 -6.67 11.52 -4.22
CA ILE A 242 -7.59 10.72 -5.01
C ILE A 242 -6.79 9.59 -5.65
N LEU A 243 -7.30 8.37 -5.57
CA LEU A 243 -6.71 7.20 -6.24
C LEU A 243 -7.24 7.08 -7.68
N PRO A 244 -6.41 6.64 -8.64
CA PRO A 244 -6.85 6.43 -10.01
C PRO A 244 -7.83 5.25 -10.12
N ALA A 245 -8.62 5.22 -11.21
CA ALA A 245 -9.69 4.23 -11.42
C ALA A 245 -9.22 2.75 -11.37
N LYS A 246 -7.92 2.48 -11.52
CA LYS A 246 -7.35 1.12 -11.38
C LYS A 246 -7.50 0.52 -9.97
N PHE A 247 -7.84 1.33 -8.97
CA PHE A 247 -8.09 0.89 -7.59
C PHE A 247 -9.56 0.65 -7.25
N GLU A 248 -10.46 0.76 -8.24
CA GLU A 248 -11.87 0.47 -8.04
C GLU A 248 -12.13 -1.01 -7.69
N GLY A 249 -13.26 -1.26 -7.05
CA GLY A 249 -13.69 -2.56 -6.54
C GLY A 249 -15.20 -2.70 -6.48
N GLN A 250 -15.69 -3.90 -6.13
CA GLN A 250 -17.13 -4.18 -6.04
C GLN A 250 -17.62 -4.42 -4.60
N ASN A 251 -16.86 -5.12 -3.77
CA ASN A 251 -17.26 -5.47 -2.41
C ASN A 251 -16.37 -4.75 -1.41
N PHE A 252 -17.00 -4.09 -0.45
CA PHE A 252 -16.33 -3.26 0.56
C PHE A 252 -16.84 -3.62 1.94
N ILE A 253 -15.92 -3.87 2.85
CA ILE A 253 -16.24 -3.90 4.27
C ILE A 253 -16.02 -2.50 4.81
N VAL A 254 -17.12 -1.81 5.09
CA VAL A 254 -17.12 -0.51 5.75
C VAL A 254 -16.72 -0.76 7.21
N PRO A 255 -15.60 -0.21 7.70
CA PRO A 255 -15.13 -0.47 9.05
C PRO A 255 -16.07 0.14 10.08
N SER A 256 -16.15 -0.47 11.25
CA SER A 256 -16.73 0.20 12.41
C SER A 256 -15.95 1.47 12.73
N ILE A 257 -16.66 2.58 12.89
CA ILE A 257 -16.06 3.85 13.29
C ILE A 257 -16.79 4.30 14.56
N PHE A 258 -16.05 4.31 15.65
CA PHE A 258 -16.54 4.75 16.96
C PHE A 258 -16.54 6.29 17.04
N ASN A 259 -17.40 6.83 17.89
CA ASN A 259 -17.49 8.27 18.18
C ASN A 259 -17.82 9.19 16.99
N VAL A 260 -18.37 8.65 15.89
CA VAL A 260 -18.96 9.46 14.80
C VAL A 260 -20.49 9.47 14.90
N SER A 261 -21.08 10.64 14.67
CA SER A 261 -22.53 10.85 14.81
C SER A 261 -23.29 10.72 13.48
N LYS A 262 -22.68 11.13 12.37
CA LYS A 262 -23.25 11.06 11.03
C LYS A 262 -22.18 10.71 10.02
N THR A 263 -22.51 9.76 9.16
CA THR A 263 -21.63 9.27 8.09
C THR A 263 -22.37 9.25 6.76
N MET A 264 -21.62 9.54 5.69
CA MET A 264 -22.09 9.51 4.31
C MET A 264 -21.14 8.62 3.51
N LEU A 265 -21.68 7.88 2.55
CA LEU A 265 -20.90 7.20 1.52
C LEU A 265 -20.83 8.08 0.28
N LEU A 266 -19.66 8.14 -0.33
CA LEU A 266 -19.43 8.77 -1.63
C LEU A 266 -18.93 7.70 -2.59
N MET A 267 -19.71 7.42 -3.63
CA MET A 267 -19.35 6.49 -4.69
C MET A 267 -18.87 7.24 -5.93
N MET A 268 -17.78 6.77 -6.53
CA MET A 268 -17.26 7.24 -7.80
C MET A 268 -17.24 6.07 -8.80
N SER A 269 -17.76 6.27 -10.01
CA SER A 269 -17.68 5.27 -11.09
C SER A 269 -17.79 5.93 -12.46
N GLU A 270 -17.06 5.42 -13.45
CA GLU A 270 -17.23 5.84 -14.85
C GLU A 270 -18.51 5.29 -15.48
N LYS A 271 -19.00 4.16 -14.95
CA LYS A 271 -20.17 3.44 -15.47
C LYS A 271 -21.32 3.58 -14.49
N SER A 272 -22.54 3.42 -15.00
CA SER A 272 -23.72 3.34 -14.12
C SER A 272 -23.58 2.15 -13.17
N SER A 273 -23.45 2.43 -11.88
CA SER A 273 -23.31 1.44 -10.82
C SER A 273 -24.30 1.74 -9.70
N SER A 274 -24.80 0.70 -9.06
CA SER A 274 -25.70 0.80 -7.90
C SER A 274 -25.01 0.23 -6.67
N LEU A 275 -25.25 0.81 -5.49
CA LEU A 275 -24.80 0.27 -4.22
C LEU A 275 -25.90 -0.57 -3.57
N PHE A 276 -25.49 -1.59 -2.82
CA PHE A 276 -26.37 -2.47 -2.06
C PHE A 276 -25.87 -2.60 -0.63
N TYR A 277 -26.79 -2.44 0.32
CA TYR A 277 -26.58 -2.60 1.75
C TYR A 277 -27.75 -3.37 2.35
N ASN A 278 -27.48 -4.41 3.14
CA ASN A 278 -28.48 -5.32 3.72
C ASN A 278 -29.52 -5.83 2.68
N GLY A 279 -29.07 -6.14 1.47
CA GLY A 279 -29.92 -6.60 0.37
C GLY A 279 -30.82 -5.51 -0.25
N SER A 280 -30.76 -4.28 0.25
CA SER A 280 -31.50 -3.14 -0.30
C SER A 280 -30.58 -2.30 -1.20
N GLN A 281 -31.09 -1.89 -2.36
CA GLN A 281 -30.39 -0.96 -3.23
C GLN A 281 -30.42 0.44 -2.60
N LEU A 282 -29.24 1.04 -2.43
CA LEU A 282 -29.11 2.44 -2.08
C LEU A 282 -29.25 3.27 -3.38
N GLN A 283 -30.08 4.30 -3.35
CA GLN A 283 -30.18 5.27 -4.46
C GLN A 283 -28.86 6.03 -4.55
N ALA A 284 -27.97 5.56 -5.43
CA ALA A 284 -26.64 6.11 -5.59
C ALA A 284 -26.53 6.81 -6.95
N SER A 285 -26.14 8.08 -6.94
CA SER A 285 -25.63 8.76 -8.13
C SER A 285 -24.10 8.71 -8.12
N SER A 286 -23.48 8.71 -9.31
CA SER A 286 -22.04 8.94 -9.40
C SER A 286 -21.72 10.28 -8.74
N SER A 287 -20.84 10.24 -7.74
CA SER A 287 -20.39 11.40 -6.95
C SER A 287 -21.40 11.99 -5.95
N GLY A 288 -22.56 11.35 -5.71
CA GLY A 288 -23.52 11.79 -4.70
C GLY A 288 -23.17 11.31 -3.29
N LEU A 289 -23.48 12.14 -2.28
CA LEU A 289 -23.41 11.75 -0.87
C LEU A 289 -24.65 10.95 -0.47
N ILE A 290 -24.44 9.74 0.02
CA ILE A 290 -25.50 8.80 0.43
C ILE A 290 -25.47 8.66 1.94
N ALA A 291 -26.58 8.91 2.61
CA ALA A 291 -26.66 8.73 4.05
C ALA A 291 -26.38 7.27 4.45
N PHE A 292 -25.45 7.08 5.37
CA PHE A 292 -25.07 5.76 5.85
C PHE A 292 -24.90 5.81 7.37
N SER A 293 -25.90 5.39 8.13
CA SER A 293 -25.91 5.57 9.59
C SER A 293 -25.69 4.27 10.37
N SER A 294 -25.03 4.40 11.53
CA SER A 294 -24.67 3.34 12.50
C SER A 294 -23.47 2.46 12.14
N LEU A 295 -22.26 2.98 12.37
CA LEU A 295 -20.99 2.24 12.25
C LEU A 295 -20.46 1.70 13.58
N LYS A 296 -21.34 1.38 14.54
CA LYS A 296 -20.91 0.68 15.76
C LYS A 296 -20.31 -0.69 15.45
N THR A 297 -20.73 -1.29 14.34
CA THR A 297 -20.22 -2.56 13.80
C THR A 297 -19.84 -2.39 12.33
N SER A 298 -18.86 -3.16 11.87
CA SER A 298 -18.45 -3.19 10.46
C SER A 298 -19.54 -3.84 9.60
N GLN A 299 -19.69 -3.39 8.37
CA GLN A 299 -20.82 -3.75 7.50
C GLN A 299 -20.38 -3.94 6.04
N LEU A 300 -21.04 -4.85 5.33
CA LEU A 300 -20.82 -5.05 3.89
C LEU A 300 -21.61 -4.01 3.07
N VAL A 301 -20.91 -3.38 2.13
CA VAL A 301 -21.51 -2.65 1.01
C VAL A 301 -20.97 -3.23 -0.27
N SER A 302 -21.86 -3.57 -1.20
CA SER A 302 -21.49 -4.08 -2.53
C SER A 302 -21.96 -3.15 -3.63
N ALA A 303 -21.31 -3.19 -4.77
CA ALA A 303 -21.63 -2.43 -5.96
C ALA A 303 -21.91 -3.36 -7.14
N SER A 304 -22.79 -2.96 -8.06
CA SER A 304 -23.07 -3.73 -9.28
C SER A 304 -21.93 -3.69 -10.32
N GLY A 305 -20.94 -2.82 -10.12
CA GLY A 305 -19.79 -2.62 -11.00
C GLY A 305 -18.59 -2.11 -10.20
N GLU A 306 -17.45 -1.93 -10.87
CA GLU A 306 -16.24 -1.38 -10.26
C GLU A 306 -16.47 0.10 -9.88
N VAL A 307 -16.26 0.41 -8.60
CA VAL A 307 -16.41 1.76 -8.03
C VAL A 307 -15.28 2.07 -7.06
N SER A 308 -15.03 3.35 -6.79
CA SER A 308 -14.30 3.80 -5.60
C SER A 308 -15.32 4.26 -4.58
N LEU A 309 -15.13 3.87 -3.32
CA LEU A 309 -16.06 4.17 -2.23
C LEU A 309 -15.30 4.85 -1.08
N ARG A 310 -15.79 6.02 -0.67
CA ARG A 310 -15.28 6.77 0.48
C ARG A 310 -16.34 6.89 1.55
N LEU A 311 -15.92 6.76 2.79
CA LEU A 311 -16.74 7.05 3.95
C LEU A 311 -16.37 8.44 4.49
N ILE A 312 -17.37 9.30 4.62
CA ILE A 312 -17.21 10.72 4.96
C ILE A 312 -17.98 11.01 6.25
N SER A 313 -17.32 11.66 7.19
CA SER A 313 -17.86 12.22 8.42
C SER A 313 -17.17 13.57 8.66
N PRO A 314 -17.71 14.48 9.49
CA PRO A 314 -16.96 15.68 9.89
C PRO A 314 -15.58 15.29 10.42
N GLY A 315 -14.54 15.91 9.88
CA GLY A 315 -13.14 15.65 10.23
C GLY A 315 -12.51 14.38 9.64
N LEU A 316 -13.28 13.50 8.99
CA LEU A 316 -12.83 12.17 8.60
C LEU A 316 -13.26 11.80 7.17
N VAL A 317 -12.28 11.47 6.33
CA VAL A 317 -12.49 10.88 5.00
C VAL A 317 -11.66 9.61 4.89
N VAL A 318 -12.34 8.47 4.86
CA VAL A 318 -11.72 7.14 4.78
C VAL A 318 -11.98 6.57 3.39
N GLU A 319 -10.91 6.36 2.61
CA GLU A 319 -10.97 5.51 1.42
C GLU A 319 -11.23 4.07 1.85
N LEU A 320 -12.24 3.42 1.28
CA LEU A 320 -12.57 2.03 1.62
C LEU A 320 -11.76 1.07 0.77
N ILE A 321 -11.23 0.02 1.42
CA ILE A 321 -10.44 -1.01 0.77
C ILE A 321 -11.41 -2.04 0.18
N PRO A 322 -11.40 -2.29 -1.14
CA PRO A 322 -12.19 -3.37 -1.71
C PRO A 322 -11.58 -4.73 -1.35
N GLU A 323 -12.42 -5.77 -1.24
CA GLU A 323 -11.99 -7.12 -0.83
C GLU A 323 -10.87 -7.71 -1.70
N ASN A 324 -10.85 -7.39 -3.00
CA ASN A 324 -9.81 -7.83 -3.94
C ASN A 324 -8.43 -7.19 -3.67
N GLN A 325 -8.38 -6.14 -2.85
CA GLN A 325 -7.20 -5.39 -2.42
C GLN A 325 -6.88 -5.60 -0.93
N PHE A 326 -7.36 -6.67 -0.31
CA PHE A 326 -6.85 -7.08 1.01
C PHE A 326 -5.39 -7.56 0.88
N PHE A 327 -4.58 -7.31 1.91
CA PHE A 327 -3.14 -7.64 1.97
C PHE A 327 -2.84 -8.59 3.12
N ALA A 328 -1.69 -9.26 3.06
CA ALA A 328 -1.24 -10.14 4.11
C ALA A 328 -0.52 -9.38 5.23
N CYS A 329 0.10 -8.23 4.92
CA CYS A 329 0.74 -7.36 5.92
C CYS A 329 0.44 -5.88 5.71
N PHE A 330 0.21 -5.18 6.82
CA PHE A 330 0.11 -3.73 6.94
C PHE A 330 1.11 -3.16 7.95
N LEU A 331 1.62 -1.97 7.66
CA LEU A 331 2.36 -1.12 8.60
C LEU A 331 1.42 -0.02 9.13
N LEU A 332 1.40 0.13 10.44
CA LEU A 332 0.65 1.16 11.15
C LEU A 332 1.62 2.15 11.76
N GLN A 333 1.32 3.44 11.60
CA GLN A 333 2.17 4.52 12.09
C GLN A 333 1.35 5.64 12.70
N PHE A 334 1.47 5.78 14.01
CA PHE A 334 0.71 6.76 14.78
C PHE A 334 1.54 8.02 15.03
N SER A 335 0.92 9.18 14.85
CA SER A 335 1.54 10.51 14.95
C SER A 335 1.72 10.97 16.40
N TRP A 336 0.88 10.47 17.32
CA TRP A 336 0.96 10.78 18.77
C TRP A 336 1.23 9.55 19.63
N GLY A 337 1.84 8.52 19.04
CA GLY A 337 2.28 7.31 19.73
C GLY A 337 1.17 6.43 20.29
N SER A 338 -0.10 6.76 20.08
CA SER A 338 -1.20 5.84 20.31
C SER A 338 -2.31 6.05 19.29
N GLY A 339 -2.95 4.96 18.90
CA GLY A 339 -4.08 4.97 17.98
C GLY A 339 -4.88 3.69 18.07
N ARG A 340 -5.91 3.59 17.23
CA ARG A 340 -6.75 2.40 17.13
C ARG A 340 -6.68 1.83 15.73
N ALA A 341 -6.68 0.51 15.64
CA ALA A 341 -6.80 -0.19 14.38
C ALA A 341 -8.11 -0.96 14.33
N VAL A 342 -8.80 -0.89 13.20
CA VAL A 342 -9.91 -1.79 12.87
C VAL A 342 -9.34 -2.88 11.98
N VAL A 343 -9.31 -4.10 12.48
CA VAL A 343 -8.75 -5.26 11.77
C VAL A 343 -9.91 -6.12 11.28
N ILE A 344 -9.90 -6.49 10.01
CA ILE A 344 -10.89 -7.36 9.37
C ILE A 344 -10.16 -8.59 8.84
N ALA A 345 -10.58 -9.77 9.29
CA ALA A 345 -9.99 -11.06 8.93
C ALA A 345 -11.09 -12.10 8.71
N GLU A 346 -10.78 -13.19 7.99
CA GLU A 346 -11.73 -14.29 7.81
C GLU A 346 -12.08 -14.91 9.17
N THR A 347 -13.36 -15.20 9.40
CA THR A 347 -13.86 -15.67 10.70
C THR A 347 -13.18 -16.95 11.15
N ASP A 348 -12.87 -17.84 10.21
CA ASP A 348 -12.26 -19.15 10.47
C ASP A 348 -10.76 -19.08 10.82
N SER A 349 -10.09 -17.97 10.55
CA SER A 349 -8.64 -17.80 10.78
C SER A 349 -8.27 -16.51 11.53
N LYS A 350 -9.26 -15.79 12.06
CA LYS A 350 -9.09 -14.50 12.77
C LYS A 350 -8.14 -14.59 13.97
N ASP A 351 -8.04 -15.75 14.60
CA ASP A 351 -7.20 -15.97 15.78
C ASP A 351 -5.71 -16.11 15.41
N ASP A 352 -5.37 -16.25 14.12
CA ASP A 352 -3.99 -16.31 13.61
C ASP A 352 -3.44 -14.93 13.20
N VAL A 353 -4.20 -13.85 13.39
CA VAL A 353 -3.72 -12.51 13.10
C VAL A 353 -2.63 -12.13 14.10
N HIS A 354 -1.50 -11.64 13.61
CA HIS A 354 -0.37 -11.21 14.41
C HIS A 354 -0.26 -9.68 14.46
N THR A 355 0.24 -9.18 15.58
CA THR A 355 0.82 -7.85 15.72
C THR A 355 2.31 -7.98 16.02
N ASN A 356 3.15 -7.40 15.17
CA ASN A 356 4.60 -7.60 15.25
C ASN A 356 4.93 -9.11 15.27
N ASN A 357 5.51 -9.63 16.35
CA ASN A 357 5.85 -11.05 16.46
C ASN A 357 4.86 -11.83 17.34
N ASP A 358 3.85 -11.17 17.89
CA ASP A 358 2.89 -11.75 18.84
C ASP A 358 1.51 -11.90 18.20
N LEU A 359 0.68 -12.79 18.74
CA LEU A 359 -0.74 -12.85 18.36
C LEU A 359 -1.44 -11.53 18.71
N LEU A 360 -2.35 -11.10 17.83
CA LEU A 360 -3.14 -9.90 18.02
C LEU A 360 -3.95 -10.03 19.32
N SER A 361 -3.64 -9.19 20.30
CA SER A 361 -4.40 -9.12 21.55
C SER A 361 -5.73 -8.39 21.31
N ALA A 362 -6.73 -9.13 20.83
CA ALA A 362 -8.08 -8.64 20.59
C ALA A 362 -9.03 -9.09 21.70
N ALA A 363 -9.77 -8.15 22.31
CA ALA A 363 -10.69 -8.48 23.40
C ALA A 363 -11.89 -9.33 22.91
N GLN A 364 -12.50 -8.94 21.78
CA GLN A 364 -13.62 -9.66 21.16
C GLN A 364 -13.66 -9.38 19.65
N TRP A 365 -13.78 -10.45 18.85
CA TRP A 365 -14.08 -10.35 17.42
C TRP A 365 -15.60 -10.33 17.20
N THR A 366 -16.07 -9.50 16.28
CA THR A 366 -17.48 -9.41 15.88
C THR A 366 -17.63 -9.87 14.43
N GLU A 367 -18.47 -10.88 14.19
CA GLU A 367 -18.81 -11.33 12.83
C GLU A 367 -19.51 -10.22 12.04
N ILE A 368 -19.20 -10.14 10.75
CA ILE A 368 -19.77 -9.16 9.83
C ILE A 368 -20.88 -9.85 9.03
N PRO A 369 -22.16 -9.51 9.28
CA PRO A 369 -23.29 -10.22 8.67
C PRO A 369 -23.21 -10.24 7.14
N GLY A 370 -23.53 -11.40 6.55
CA GLY A 370 -23.52 -11.58 5.10
C GLY A 370 -22.13 -11.77 4.49
N THR A 371 -21.09 -11.94 5.31
CA THR A 371 -19.71 -12.15 4.84
C THR A 371 -19.04 -13.31 5.57
N LYS A 372 -17.86 -13.73 5.09
CA LYS A 372 -16.97 -14.68 5.76
C LYS A 372 -16.01 -14.02 6.76
N TYR A 373 -16.21 -12.74 7.07
CA TYR A 373 -15.25 -11.94 7.82
C TYR A 373 -15.77 -11.60 9.22
N SER A 374 -14.82 -11.42 10.14
CA SER A 374 -15.02 -10.78 11.43
C SER A 374 -14.16 -9.52 11.51
N SER A 375 -14.54 -8.59 12.38
CA SER A 375 -13.72 -7.42 12.70
C SER A 375 -13.51 -7.25 14.20
N THR A 376 -12.41 -6.60 14.55
CA THR A 376 -12.09 -6.19 15.91
C THR A 376 -11.46 -4.81 15.91
N VAL A 377 -11.57 -4.11 17.03
CA VAL A 377 -10.91 -2.82 17.27
C VAL A 377 -9.85 -3.02 18.34
N VAL A 378 -8.60 -2.76 17.99
CA VAL A 378 -7.46 -2.84 18.92
C VAL A 378 -6.89 -1.47 19.18
N THR A 379 -6.42 -1.24 20.40
CA THR A 379 -5.63 -0.05 20.74
C THR A 379 -4.17 -0.41 20.62
N MET A 380 -3.40 0.46 19.98
CA MET A 380 -1.99 0.22 19.73
C MET A 380 -1.17 1.41 20.22
N LEU A 381 0.01 1.09 20.73
CA LEU A 381 1.03 2.05 21.12
C LEU A 381 2.16 1.98 20.09
N ASN A 382 2.65 3.14 19.65
CA ASN A 382 3.72 3.29 18.68
C ASN A 382 3.43 2.63 17.31
N SER A 383 4.42 2.69 16.41
CA SER A 383 4.33 2.00 15.12
C SER A 383 4.33 0.48 15.32
N ALA A 384 3.57 -0.23 14.49
CA ALA A 384 3.45 -1.68 14.55
C ALA A 384 3.14 -2.26 13.17
N THR A 385 3.33 -3.57 13.03
CA THR A 385 2.80 -4.34 11.89
C THR A 385 1.60 -5.15 12.31
N ILE A 386 0.62 -5.30 11.42
CA ILE A 386 -0.45 -6.29 11.55
C ILE A 386 -0.42 -7.17 10.31
N TRP A 387 -0.37 -8.48 10.49
CA TRP A 387 -0.25 -9.43 9.39
C TRP A 387 -0.92 -10.77 9.69
N HIS A 388 -1.13 -11.58 8.67
CA HIS A 388 -1.75 -12.90 8.78
C HIS A 388 -0.91 -13.96 8.03
N PRO A 389 -0.70 -15.16 8.61
CA PRO A 389 0.22 -16.17 8.06
C PRO A 389 -0.25 -16.88 6.78
N SER A 390 -1.57 -17.01 6.58
CA SER A 390 -2.17 -17.79 5.48
C SER A 390 -3.30 -17.08 4.71
N SER A 391 -3.81 -15.95 5.20
CA SER A 391 -4.94 -15.23 4.60
C SER A 391 -4.64 -13.74 4.43
N LYS A 392 -5.52 -13.03 3.72
CA LYS A 392 -5.45 -11.58 3.52
C LYS A 392 -6.47 -10.89 4.42
N ILE A 393 -6.06 -9.75 4.95
CA ILE A 393 -6.81 -8.94 5.90
C ILE A 393 -6.99 -7.53 5.35
N ALA A 394 -7.87 -6.76 6.00
CA ALA A 394 -7.94 -5.32 5.83
C ALA A 394 -7.67 -4.66 7.18
N VAL A 395 -6.91 -3.57 7.16
CA VAL A 395 -6.57 -2.83 8.37
C VAL A 395 -6.79 -1.35 8.10
N TYR A 396 -7.63 -0.74 8.94
CA TYR A 396 -7.79 0.71 9.00
C TYR A 396 -7.11 1.21 10.27
N MET A 397 -6.41 2.35 10.18
CA MET A 397 -5.80 3.03 11.31
C MET A 397 -6.50 4.35 11.56
N LEU A 398 -6.85 4.61 12.82
CA LEU A 398 -7.55 5.80 13.26
C LEU A 398 -6.84 6.41 14.48
N GLU A 399 -6.65 7.72 14.46
CA GLU A 399 -6.07 8.52 15.54
C GLU A 399 -7.02 9.65 15.93
N GLY A 400 -6.91 10.16 17.14
CA GLY A 400 -7.75 11.27 17.60
C GLY A 400 -6.96 12.41 18.22
N ILE A 401 -7.37 13.65 17.93
CA ILE A 401 -6.99 14.83 18.72
C ILE A 401 -8.27 15.42 19.30
N GLY A 402 -8.41 15.37 20.63
CA GLY A 402 -9.66 15.75 21.29
C GLY A 402 -10.80 14.83 20.86
N ASN A 403 -11.88 15.40 20.31
CA ASN A 403 -13.06 14.63 19.86
C ASN A 403 -13.05 14.31 18.36
N VAL A 404 -12.02 14.71 17.62
CA VAL A 404 -11.94 14.52 16.16
C VAL A 404 -11.06 13.34 15.84
N MET A 405 -11.55 12.47 14.96
CA MET A 405 -10.81 11.31 14.47
C MET A 405 -10.25 11.59 13.07
N TYR A 406 -9.02 11.14 12.84
CA TYR A 406 -8.34 11.15 11.55
C TYR A 406 -7.84 9.76 11.23
N GLY A 407 -7.62 9.47 9.95
CA GLY A 407 -7.02 8.22 9.52
C GLY A 407 -7.70 7.64 8.30
N GLY A 408 -7.42 6.38 8.03
CA GLY A 408 -7.84 5.69 6.82
C GLY A 408 -7.24 4.29 6.74
N PRO A 409 -7.09 3.72 5.53
CA PRO A 409 -6.35 2.48 5.34
C PRO A 409 -4.95 2.56 5.97
N ALA A 410 -4.54 1.52 6.70
CA ALA A 410 -3.14 1.34 7.07
C ALA A 410 -2.29 1.10 5.82
N ILE A 411 -0.96 1.19 5.93
CA ILE A 411 -0.07 1.11 4.78
C ILE A 411 0.10 -0.35 4.37
N PRO A 412 -0.45 -0.81 3.21
CA PRO A 412 -0.24 -2.18 2.75
C PRO A 412 1.22 -2.39 2.35
N ILE A 413 1.84 -3.43 2.91
CA ILE A 413 3.21 -3.82 2.61
C ILE A 413 3.19 -4.97 1.61
N CYS A 414 2.77 -6.17 1.98
CA CYS A 414 2.85 -7.33 1.10
C CYS A 414 1.54 -8.08 0.99
N LYS A 415 1.20 -8.48 -0.24
CA LYS A 415 0.00 -9.28 -0.54
C LYS A 415 0.24 -10.79 -0.36
N LYS A 416 1.51 -11.22 -0.44
CA LYS A 416 1.90 -12.61 -0.21
C LYS A 416 1.96 -12.88 1.29
N THR A 417 1.35 -13.96 1.71
CA THR A 417 1.35 -14.46 3.08
C THR A 417 2.65 -15.21 3.37
N ASP A 418 3.06 -15.24 4.62
CA ASP A 418 4.18 -16.04 5.11
C ASP A 418 3.95 -16.42 6.56
N LEU A 419 4.32 -17.65 6.92
CA LEU A 419 4.11 -18.18 8.26
C LEU A 419 4.92 -17.46 9.33
N HIS A 420 6.02 -16.77 8.96
CA HIS A 420 6.99 -16.26 9.93
C HIS A 420 6.92 -14.75 10.18
N GLY A 421 6.18 -13.99 9.37
CA GLY A 421 6.18 -12.54 9.56
C GLY A 421 5.47 -11.70 8.52
N CYS A 422 5.43 -10.41 8.81
CA CYS A 422 5.11 -9.38 7.83
C CYS A 422 6.19 -9.31 6.74
N LEU A 423 5.93 -9.94 5.58
CA LEU A 423 6.87 -9.90 4.46
C LEU A 423 7.07 -8.48 3.91
N VAL A 424 8.33 -8.14 3.64
CA VAL A 424 8.75 -7.03 2.76
C VAL A 424 9.11 -7.57 1.39
N ALA A 425 9.89 -8.65 1.35
CA ALA A 425 10.29 -9.34 0.13
C ALA A 425 10.20 -10.85 0.35
N PRO A 426 9.59 -11.61 -0.58
CA PRO A 426 9.50 -13.05 -0.47
C PRO A 426 10.87 -13.71 -0.62
N GLY A 427 11.01 -14.92 -0.08
CA GLY A 427 12.15 -15.78 -0.42
C GLY A 427 12.07 -16.22 -1.88
N VAL A 428 13.22 -16.28 -2.57
CA VAL A 428 13.30 -16.59 -4.00
C VAL A 428 14.50 -17.49 -4.27
N PHE A 429 14.29 -18.51 -5.10
CA PHE A 429 15.35 -19.32 -5.68
C PHE A 429 15.76 -18.72 -7.03
N GLU A 430 17.07 -18.54 -7.24
CA GLU A 430 17.62 -17.94 -8.45
C GLU A 430 18.82 -18.77 -8.95
N ILE A 431 18.99 -18.85 -10.27
CA ILE A 431 20.14 -19.51 -10.89
C ILE A 431 21.27 -18.49 -11.02
N GLY A 432 22.43 -18.80 -10.48
CA GLY A 432 23.63 -17.98 -10.67
C GLY A 432 24.04 -17.89 -12.14
N PRO A 433 24.76 -16.83 -12.55
CA PRO A 433 25.00 -16.54 -13.96
C PRO A 433 25.94 -17.57 -14.61
N ASP A 434 26.97 -18.01 -13.87
CA ASP A 434 28.10 -18.74 -14.42
C ASP A 434 28.10 -20.24 -14.04
N PRO A 435 28.51 -21.14 -14.95
CA PRO A 435 28.77 -22.53 -14.63
C PRO A 435 30.01 -22.66 -13.75
N LEU A 436 29.85 -23.22 -12.55
CA LEU A 436 30.88 -23.40 -11.55
C LEU A 436 30.95 -24.86 -11.11
N ASN A 437 32.06 -25.26 -10.49
CA ASN A 437 32.07 -26.53 -9.76
C ASN A 437 31.22 -26.40 -8.48
N TRP A 438 30.89 -27.52 -7.84
CA TRP A 438 29.98 -27.51 -6.70
C TRP A 438 30.49 -26.67 -5.50
N MET A 439 31.80 -26.66 -5.25
CA MET A 439 32.39 -25.88 -4.15
C MET A 439 32.33 -24.38 -4.43
N GLN A 440 32.74 -23.97 -5.63
CA GLN A 440 32.65 -22.58 -6.10
C GLN A 440 31.21 -22.08 -6.17
N SER A 441 30.27 -22.96 -6.54
CA SER A 441 28.83 -22.70 -6.56
C SER A 441 28.31 -22.32 -5.17
N ARG A 442 28.73 -23.07 -4.15
CA ARG A 442 28.40 -22.77 -2.76
C ARG A 442 28.98 -21.43 -2.35
N GLU A 443 30.26 -21.19 -2.59
CA GLU A 443 30.92 -19.91 -2.27
C GLU A 443 30.21 -18.73 -2.94
N TYR A 444 29.89 -18.85 -4.24
CA TYR A 444 29.15 -17.85 -4.98
C TYR A 444 27.80 -17.51 -4.32
N CYS A 445 27.00 -18.53 -3.95
CA CYS A 445 25.71 -18.31 -3.31
C CYS A 445 25.84 -17.68 -1.92
N MET A 446 26.89 -18.02 -1.17
CA MET A 446 27.12 -17.44 0.16
C MET A 446 27.61 -15.99 0.10
N GLU A 447 28.34 -15.61 -0.95
CA GLU A 447 28.87 -14.25 -1.11
C GLU A 447 27.88 -13.29 -1.77
N ASN A 448 27.07 -13.78 -2.70
CA ASN A 448 26.20 -12.94 -3.53
C ASN A 448 24.70 -13.04 -3.16
N MET A 449 24.33 -14.06 -2.39
CA MET A 449 22.97 -14.35 -1.95
C MET A 449 22.99 -14.71 -0.46
N ASP A 450 21.94 -15.34 0.06
CA ASP A 450 21.90 -15.72 1.47
C ASP A 450 22.36 -17.16 1.71
N GLN A 451 22.02 -18.08 0.80
CA GLN A 451 22.21 -19.52 0.99
C GLN A 451 22.37 -20.27 -0.33
N PHE A 452 23.00 -21.44 -0.25
CA PHE A 452 22.91 -22.44 -1.31
C PHE A 452 21.56 -23.16 -1.22
N ALA A 453 20.95 -23.52 -2.36
CA ALA A 453 19.59 -24.06 -2.34
C ALA A 453 19.51 -25.44 -1.68
N CYS A 454 18.70 -25.55 -0.62
CA CYS A 454 18.42 -26.79 0.09
C CYS A 454 16.90 -27.05 0.13
N PRO A 455 16.31 -27.72 -0.88
CA PRO A 455 14.91 -28.13 -0.85
C PRO A 455 14.69 -29.28 0.16
N VAL A 456 14.58 -28.92 1.44
CA VAL A 456 14.54 -29.87 2.58
C VAL A 456 13.20 -30.58 2.77
N ASN A 457 12.15 -30.16 2.06
CA ASN A 457 10.81 -30.76 2.09
C ASN A 457 10.08 -30.50 0.75
N GLN A 458 8.90 -31.10 0.61
CA GLN A 458 8.10 -30.98 -0.61
C GLN A 458 7.68 -29.53 -0.92
N ASP A 459 7.31 -28.73 0.08
CA ASP A 459 6.89 -27.33 -0.13
C ASP A 459 8.04 -26.48 -0.66
N THR A 460 9.24 -26.60 -0.08
CA THR A 460 10.44 -25.91 -0.56
C THR A 460 10.86 -26.38 -1.95
N GLN A 461 10.71 -27.68 -2.26
CA GLN A 461 10.96 -28.21 -3.61
C GLN A 461 9.99 -27.59 -4.64
N MET A 462 8.70 -27.49 -4.31
CA MET A 462 7.71 -26.83 -5.18
C MET A 462 7.99 -25.34 -5.32
N LEU A 463 8.31 -24.63 -4.23
CA LEU A 463 8.67 -23.22 -4.27
C LEU A 463 9.92 -22.96 -5.12
N MET A 464 10.90 -23.85 -5.07
CA MET A 464 12.07 -23.80 -5.95
C MET A 464 11.68 -24.04 -7.41
N ALA A 465 10.90 -25.07 -7.70
CA ALA A 465 10.42 -25.37 -9.05
C ALA A 465 9.63 -24.20 -9.66
N ASP A 466 8.71 -23.60 -8.89
CA ASP A 466 7.89 -22.46 -9.32
C ASP A 466 8.72 -21.18 -9.54
N GLY A 467 9.77 -20.98 -8.72
CA GLY A 467 10.61 -19.78 -8.77
C GLY A 467 11.64 -19.81 -9.91
N LEU A 468 12.06 -20.99 -10.34
CA LEU A 468 13.03 -21.18 -11.41
C LEU A 468 12.29 -21.20 -12.75
N ASN A 469 12.29 -20.08 -13.49
CA ASN A 469 11.88 -20.06 -14.90
C ASN A 469 12.98 -20.74 -15.74
N PRO A 470 12.79 -21.96 -16.24
CA PRO A 470 13.83 -22.62 -17.00
C PRO A 470 13.85 -22.03 -18.40
N GLY A 471 14.93 -21.31 -18.72
CA GLY A 471 15.35 -21.24 -20.11
C GLY A 471 15.68 -22.66 -20.56
N SER A 472 15.16 -23.06 -21.72
CA SER A 472 15.25 -24.41 -22.31
C SER A 472 16.66 -24.98 -22.47
N ASP A 473 17.71 -24.20 -22.16
CA ASP A 473 19.12 -24.53 -22.44
C ASP A 473 19.97 -24.79 -21.18
N LEU A 474 19.41 -24.77 -19.97
CA LEU A 474 20.22 -24.81 -18.73
C LEU A 474 20.58 -26.22 -18.22
N GLY A 475 19.90 -27.27 -18.70
CA GLY A 475 20.22 -28.66 -18.35
C GLY A 475 20.05 -28.98 -16.86
N GLN A 476 21.12 -28.84 -16.07
CA GLN A 476 21.14 -29.13 -14.63
C GLN A 476 21.85 -28.02 -13.86
N SER A 477 21.42 -27.78 -12.62
CA SER A 477 22.02 -26.79 -11.72
C SER A 477 22.35 -27.35 -10.35
N TRP A 478 23.42 -26.86 -9.72
CA TRP A 478 23.86 -27.37 -8.43
C TRP A 478 22.92 -26.97 -7.29
N ILE A 479 22.70 -27.90 -6.35
CA ILE A 479 22.00 -27.67 -5.07
C ILE A 479 22.91 -28.06 -3.90
N GLY A 480 22.57 -27.61 -2.70
CA GLY A 480 23.36 -27.76 -1.47
C GLY A 480 23.44 -29.17 -0.88
N LEU A 481 23.16 -30.22 -1.66
CA LEU A 481 23.22 -31.61 -1.20
C LEU A 481 24.57 -32.24 -1.54
N ARG A 482 25.23 -32.81 -0.53
CA ARG A 482 26.55 -33.44 -0.67
C ARG A 482 26.65 -34.73 0.13
N ARG A 483 27.52 -35.63 -0.32
CA ARG A 483 27.85 -36.88 0.37
C ARG A 483 29.07 -36.70 1.29
N SER A 484 28.98 -37.23 2.51
CA SER A 484 30.08 -37.28 3.48
C SER A 484 31.22 -38.16 2.94
N LEU A 485 32.46 -37.66 3.03
CA LEU A 485 33.64 -38.44 2.64
C LEU A 485 33.94 -39.57 3.65
N LEU A 486 33.43 -39.48 4.88
CA LEU A 486 33.68 -40.45 5.94
C LEU A 486 32.60 -41.53 5.98
N THR A 487 31.32 -41.13 6.01
CA THR A 487 30.19 -42.05 6.23
C THR A 487 29.47 -42.43 4.94
N THR A 488 29.72 -41.70 3.84
CA THR A 488 28.99 -41.82 2.58
C THR A 488 27.50 -41.44 2.64
N ASP A 489 27.04 -40.89 3.76
CA ASP A 489 25.67 -40.39 3.89
C ASP A 489 25.50 -39.04 3.19
N TRP A 490 24.27 -38.77 2.73
CA TRP A 490 23.90 -37.48 2.18
C TRP A 490 23.55 -36.49 3.29
N TYR A 491 24.00 -35.26 3.14
CA TYR A 491 23.69 -34.15 4.05
C TYR A 491 23.53 -32.84 3.27
N TRP A 492 22.62 -31.99 3.75
CA TRP A 492 22.48 -30.62 3.27
C TRP A 492 23.62 -29.77 3.80
N GLN A 493 24.03 -28.73 3.09
CA GLN A 493 24.95 -27.77 3.67
C GLN A 493 24.29 -27.02 4.84
N ASP A 494 25.01 -26.95 5.95
CA ASP A 494 24.56 -26.48 7.26
C ASP A 494 24.47 -24.94 7.34
N GLU A 495 23.79 -24.32 6.37
CA GLU A 495 23.50 -22.89 6.40
C GLU A 495 22.20 -22.55 7.16
N TYR A 496 21.53 -23.57 7.70
CA TYR A 496 20.38 -23.45 8.59
C TYR A 496 20.80 -23.86 10.01
N GLN A 497 20.46 -23.04 11.01
CA GLN A 497 20.58 -23.42 12.42
C GLN A 497 19.18 -23.63 13.02
N PRO A 498 18.86 -24.82 13.55
CA PRO A 498 19.67 -26.05 13.54
C PRO A 498 19.82 -26.67 12.12
N PRO A 499 20.84 -27.53 11.90
CA PRO A 499 21.01 -28.28 10.67
C PRO A 499 19.72 -28.99 10.26
N SER A 500 19.33 -28.86 8.99
CA SER A 500 18.14 -29.57 8.50
C SER A 500 18.48 -31.05 8.28
N PRO A 501 17.73 -31.98 8.89
CA PRO A 501 17.97 -33.40 8.67
C PRO A 501 17.70 -33.76 7.20
N PHE A 502 18.49 -34.69 6.66
CA PHE A 502 18.21 -35.26 5.34
C PHE A 502 17.06 -36.27 5.45
N SER A 503 15.83 -35.79 5.43
CA SER A 503 14.60 -36.61 5.56
C SER A 503 13.77 -36.67 4.28
N TYR A 504 13.90 -35.68 3.40
CA TYR A 504 13.19 -35.58 2.13
C TYR A 504 14.11 -35.91 0.96
N VAL A 505 13.58 -36.64 -0.03
CA VAL A 505 14.29 -37.01 -1.26
C VAL A 505 13.43 -36.75 -2.49
N ASN A 506 14.03 -36.21 -3.55
CA ASN A 506 13.40 -36.06 -4.86
C ASN A 506 14.32 -36.56 -5.99
N TRP A 507 14.97 -37.71 -5.79
CA TRP A 507 15.90 -38.28 -6.78
C TRP A 507 15.20 -38.68 -8.08
N ASP A 508 15.92 -38.52 -9.20
CA ASP A 508 15.53 -39.08 -10.49
C ASP A 508 15.78 -40.58 -10.58
N GLY A 509 15.12 -41.24 -11.53
CA GLY A 509 15.29 -42.66 -11.81
C GLY A 509 16.77 -43.02 -12.00
N GLY A 510 17.27 -43.96 -11.18
CA GLY A 510 18.67 -44.39 -11.23
C GLY A 510 19.65 -43.56 -10.40
N HIS A 511 19.16 -42.55 -9.66
CA HIS A 511 19.95 -41.80 -8.67
C HIS A 511 19.51 -42.11 -7.23
N PRO A 512 20.39 -41.94 -6.24
CA PRO A 512 21.78 -41.51 -6.37
C PRO A 512 22.73 -42.62 -6.83
N LEU A 513 23.79 -42.26 -7.56
CA LEU A 513 24.85 -43.16 -7.98
C LEU A 513 25.73 -43.59 -6.79
N GLU A 514 26.53 -44.64 -7.00
CA GLU A 514 27.51 -45.16 -6.04
C GLU A 514 28.53 -44.10 -5.60
N PRO A 515 29.07 -44.16 -4.36
CA PRO A 515 29.97 -43.13 -3.81
C PRO A 515 31.20 -42.83 -4.64
N GLN A 516 31.74 -43.80 -5.39
CA GLN A 516 32.91 -43.54 -6.22
C GLN A 516 32.59 -42.74 -7.49
N LYS A 517 31.30 -42.66 -7.89
CA LYS A 517 30.84 -42.02 -9.13
C LYS A 517 30.34 -40.60 -8.92
N ALA A 518 29.67 -40.35 -7.80
CA ALA A 518 29.05 -39.05 -7.53
C ALA A 518 28.99 -38.73 -6.03
N LEU A 519 29.36 -37.50 -5.69
CA LEU A 519 29.43 -37.00 -4.30
C LEU A 519 28.61 -35.73 -4.08
N CYS A 520 28.10 -35.12 -5.15
CA CYS A 520 27.32 -33.87 -5.11
C CYS A 520 26.00 -34.06 -5.85
N ALA A 521 25.00 -33.24 -5.55
CA ALA A 521 23.72 -33.29 -6.24
C ALA A 521 23.40 -32.01 -7.01
N SER A 522 22.74 -32.19 -8.15
CA SER A 522 22.18 -31.15 -8.98
C SER A 522 20.69 -31.40 -9.20
N VAL A 523 19.93 -30.35 -9.47
CA VAL A 523 18.55 -30.42 -9.90
C VAL A 523 18.47 -30.35 -11.42
N SER A 524 17.58 -31.13 -12.02
CA SER A 524 17.23 -30.98 -13.43
C SER A 524 16.37 -29.72 -13.63
N LEU A 525 16.67 -28.94 -14.67
CA LEU A 525 15.90 -27.75 -15.04
C LEU A 525 14.99 -28.01 -16.24
N ASP A 526 14.84 -29.27 -16.65
CA ASP A 526 13.86 -29.67 -17.64
C ASP A 526 12.45 -29.68 -17.03
N ASN A 527 11.52 -28.91 -17.61
CA ASN A 527 10.12 -28.85 -17.19
C ASN A 527 9.42 -30.22 -17.20
N GLN A 528 9.91 -31.20 -17.98
CA GLN A 528 9.35 -32.56 -17.99
C GLN A 528 9.88 -33.46 -16.87
N SER A 529 10.91 -33.01 -16.15
CA SER A 529 11.61 -33.81 -15.14
C SER A 529 11.17 -33.53 -13.70
N ASP A 530 10.12 -32.72 -13.50
CA ASP A 530 9.60 -32.31 -12.18
C ASP A 530 10.69 -31.81 -11.20
N PHE A 531 11.76 -31.20 -11.72
CA PHE A 531 12.92 -30.75 -10.96
C PHE A 531 13.53 -31.85 -10.08
N ARG A 532 13.60 -33.09 -10.59
CA ARG A 532 14.24 -34.20 -9.88
C ARG A 532 15.75 -34.03 -9.78
N TRP A 533 16.31 -34.66 -8.75
CA TRP A 533 17.72 -34.55 -8.40
C TRP A 533 18.55 -35.63 -9.09
N HIS A 534 19.71 -35.23 -9.58
CA HIS A 534 20.77 -36.10 -10.08
C HIS A 534 21.97 -36.01 -9.16
N SER A 535 22.66 -37.12 -8.96
CA SER A 535 23.98 -37.12 -8.34
C SER A 535 25.05 -37.07 -9.42
N ALA A 536 26.04 -36.20 -9.24
CA ALA A 536 27.08 -35.90 -10.21
C ALA A 536 28.46 -35.74 -9.55
N ARG A 537 29.51 -35.67 -10.38
CA ARG A 537 30.86 -35.39 -9.89
C ARG A 537 30.95 -33.91 -9.52
N CYS A 538 31.42 -33.61 -8.31
CA CYS A 538 31.48 -32.24 -7.79
C CYS A 538 32.33 -31.28 -8.64
N CYS A 539 33.22 -31.79 -9.50
CA CYS A 539 34.06 -31.01 -10.41
C CYS A 539 33.38 -30.67 -11.74
N GLU A 540 32.18 -31.19 -12.03
CA GLU A 540 31.42 -30.79 -13.21
C GLU A 540 31.01 -29.31 -13.12
N LEU A 541 30.95 -28.64 -14.27
CA LEU A 541 30.55 -27.25 -14.34
C LEU A 541 29.03 -27.17 -14.56
N LYS A 542 28.33 -26.60 -13.59
CA LYS A 542 26.89 -26.32 -13.65
C LYS A 542 26.61 -25.01 -12.96
N LYS A 543 25.52 -24.33 -13.34
CA LYS A 543 25.14 -23.09 -12.66
C LYS A 543 24.61 -23.41 -11.24
N PRO A 544 24.90 -22.60 -10.21
CA PRO A 544 24.35 -22.81 -8.88
C PRO A 544 22.88 -22.40 -8.80
N VAL A 545 22.07 -23.12 -8.03
CA VAL A 545 20.80 -22.60 -7.52
C VAL A 545 21.07 -21.98 -6.16
N CYS A 546 20.87 -20.67 -6.04
CA CYS A 546 20.98 -19.95 -4.78
C CYS A 546 19.59 -19.65 -4.22
N TYR A 547 19.52 -19.41 -2.91
CA TYR A 547 18.31 -18.99 -2.23
C TYR A 547 18.55 -17.63 -1.56
N ARG A 548 17.65 -16.68 -1.82
CA ARG A 548 17.53 -15.42 -1.08
C ARG A 548 16.43 -15.60 -0.05
N ARG A 549 16.74 -15.36 1.23
CA ARG A 549 15.80 -15.50 2.33
C ARG A 549 14.71 -14.41 2.25
N PRO A 550 13.49 -14.72 2.72
CA PRO A 550 12.47 -13.70 2.91
C PRO A 550 12.97 -12.63 3.87
N LYS A 551 12.58 -11.38 3.60
CA LYS A 551 12.82 -10.26 4.50
C LYS A 551 11.50 -9.86 5.15
N TYR A 552 11.52 -9.73 6.47
CA TYR A 552 10.37 -9.34 7.26
C TYR A 552 10.54 -7.93 7.79
N LEU A 553 9.43 -7.20 7.91
CA LEU A 553 9.41 -5.87 8.50
C LEU A 553 9.37 -6.02 10.02
N ILE A 554 10.41 -5.54 10.68
CA ILE A 554 10.46 -5.43 12.14
C ILE A 554 10.44 -3.95 12.47
N THR A 555 9.34 -3.45 13.02
CA THR A 555 9.26 -2.05 13.44
C THR A 555 10.14 -1.83 14.66
N ALA A 556 11.03 -0.85 14.58
CA ALA A 556 11.76 -0.40 15.77
C ALA A 556 10.75 0.16 16.78
N GLN A 557 10.80 -0.30 18.03
CA GLN A 557 10.13 0.40 19.12
C GLN A 557 10.88 1.71 19.33
N ASP A 558 10.34 2.83 18.83
CA ASP A 558 10.94 4.14 19.02
C ASP A 558 10.97 4.45 20.53
N THR A 559 12.16 4.41 21.11
CA THR A 559 12.41 4.88 22.48
C THR A 559 12.88 6.35 22.51
N SER A 560 12.93 7.02 21.36
CA SER A 560 13.46 8.38 21.26
C SER A 560 12.79 9.19 20.14
N ASP A 561 11.67 9.86 20.46
CA ASP A 561 11.32 11.19 19.93
C ASP A 561 10.05 11.78 20.59
N PHE A 562 9.74 11.38 21.83
CA PHE A 562 8.55 11.84 22.56
C PHE A 562 8.66 13.24 23.19
N LEU A 563 9.78 13.95 23.01
CA LEU A 563 10.04 15.20 23.74
C LEU A 563 9.81 16.50 22.96
N TYR A 564 9.36 16.48 21.70
CA TYR A 564 9.15 17.72 20.94
C TYR A 564 7.69 18.11 20.66
N PHE A 565 6.70 17.32 21.10
CA PHE A 565 5.28 17.61 20.82
C PHE A 565 4.43 17.99 22.05
N ILE A 566 5.02 18.17 23.24
CA ILE A 566 4.28 18.61 24.47
C ILE A 566 4.86 19.90 25.07
N GLN A 567 5.29 20.82 24.21
CA GLN A 567 5.42 22.23 24.59
C GLN A 567 4.92 23.06 23.42
N LEU A 568 3.60 23.28 23.34
CA LEU A 568 2.93 24.45 22.77
C LEU A 568 1.45 24.43 23.15
#